data_AF-A0A453F7V8-F1
#
_entry.id   AF-A0A453F7V8-F1
#
_cell.length_a   1.000
_cell.length_b   1.000
_cell.length_c   1.000
_cell.angle_alpha   90.00
_cell.angle_beta   90.00
_cell.angle_gamma   90.00
#
_symmetry.space_group_name_H-M   'P 1'
#
loop_
_entity.id
_entity.type
_entity.pdbx_description
1 polymer ?
#
loop_
_entity_poly.entity_id
_entity_poly.type
_entity_poly.pdbx_seq_one_letter_code
_entity_poly.pdbx_strand_id
1 'polypeptide(L)'
;MRPYMDPRTRLAMERYRDLPFPFEPVGVGREGEPADVDMEAEMTLEDLAGFVMTGSVATTAGEKGVDLEALVKGVMKEVEEGWGDRPTVPRKLVFKAFMLAGRPR
;
A
#
# COMPACT_ATOMS: atom_id res chain seq x y z
N MET A 1 9.20 4.97 7.23
CA MET A 1 7.74 5.22 7.36
C MET A 1 7.17 4.89 8.73
N ARG A 2 7.48 3.75 9.37
CA ARG A 2 6.93 3.37 10.70
C ARG A 2 6.82 4.50 11.77
N PRO A 3 7.80 5.41 11.98
CA PRO A 3 7.65 6.49 12.96
C PRO A 3 6.61 7.58 12.59
N TYR A 4 6.13 7.57 11.35
CA TYR A 4 5.13 8.51 10.83
C TYR A 4 3.78 7.82 10.59
N MET A 5 3.66 6.50 10.69
CA MET A 5 2.38 5.82 10.45
C MET A 5 1.36 6.20 11.53
N ASP A 6 0.14 6.53 11.09
CA ASP A 6 -0.98 6.76 11.99
C ASP A 6 -1.37 5.45 12.70
N PRO A 7 -1.43 5.40 14.05
CA PRO A 7 -1.79 4.20 14.80
C PRO A 7 -3.12 3.57 14.38
N ARG A 8 -4.08 4.37 13.88
CA ARG A 8 -5.39 3.89 13.40
C ARG A 8 -5.28 2.98 12.18
N THR A 9 -4.16 3.03 11.46
CA THR A 9 -3.91 2.16 10.28
C THR A 9 -3.43 0.76 10.66
N ARG A 10 -3.16 0.49 11.95
CA ARG A 10 -2.58 -0.78 12.43
C ARG A 10 -3.25 -2.01 11.82
N LEU A 11 -4.58 -2.10 11.90
CA LEU A 11 -5.31 -3.27 11.40
C LEU A 11 -5.07 -3.51 9.92
N ALA A 12 -5.04 -2.46 9.08
CA ALA A 12 -4.70 -2.60 7.67
C ALA A 12 -3.22 -2.96 7.46
N MET A 13 -2.30 -2.34 8.20
CA MET A 13 -0.86 -2.64 8.09
C MET A 13 -0.51 -4.06 8.54
N GLU A 14 -1.27 -4.61 9.49
CA GLU A 14 -1.17 -6.00 9.96
C GLU A 14 -2.10 -6.94 9.20
N ARG A 15 -2.60 -6.49 8.04
CA ARG A 15 -3.34 -7.28 7.06
C ARG A 15 -4.68 -7.84 7.58
N TYR A 16 -5.28 -7.20 8.57
CA TYR A 16 -6.49 -7.65 9.28
C TYR A 16 -6.37 -8.99 10.01
N ARG A 17 -5.16 -9.47 10.33
CA ARG A 17 -4.99 -10.75 11.06
C ARG A 17 -5.68 -10.75 12.42
N ASP A 18 -5.61 -9.62 13.13
CA ASP A 18 -6.22 -9.47 14.46
C ASP A 18 -7.61 -8.80 14.43
N LEU A 19 -8.23 -8.70 13.25
CA LEU A 19 -9.58 -8.12 13.12
C LEU A 19 -10.62 -9.18 13.50
N PRO A 20 -11.43 -8.98 14.56
CA PRO A 20 -12.58 -9.85 14.81
C PRO A 20 -13.54 -9.80 13.62
N PHE A 21 -13.86 -10.96 13.04
CA PHE A 21 -14.59 -11.05 11.78
C PHE A 21 -15.71 -12.09 11.89
N PRO A 22 -16.86 -11.74 12.49
CA PRO A 22 -17.90 -12.68 12.92
C PRO A 22 -18.82 -13.17 11.79
N PHE A 23 -18.28 -13.29 10.58
CA PHE A 23 -19.00 -13.75 9.38
C PHE A 23 -18.57 -15.16 9.01
N GLU A 24 -19.45 -15.92 8.37
CA GLU A 24 -19.07 -17.25 7.88
C GLU A 24 -18.15 -17.11 6.66
N PRO A 25 -16.97 -17.73 6.63
CA PRO A 25 -16.03 -17.60 5.51
C PRO A 25 -16.62 -18.08 4.19
N VAL A 26 -16.37 -17.34 3.10
CA VAL A 26 -16.83 -17.69 1.74
C VAL A 26 -15.70 -18.12 0.80
N GLY A 27 -14.57 -18.55 1.35
CA GLY A 27 -13.43 -19.07 0.59
C GLY A 27 -12.39 -18.03 0.16
N VAL A 28 -12.52 -16.77 0.58
CA VAL A 28 -11.54 -15.69 0.31
C VAL A 28 -11.10 -15.08 1.64
N GLY A 29 -10.29 -15.85 2.38
CA GLY A 29 -9.81 -15.49 3.71
C GLY A 29 -10.83 -15.75 4.82
N ARG A 30 -10.35 -15.76 6.07
CA ARG A 30 -11.15 -15.91 7.30
C ARG A 30 -10.47 -15.20 8.48
N GLU A 31 -11.18 -15.02 9.58
CA GLU A 31 -10.62 -14.47 10.83
C GLU A 31 -9.27 -15.14 11.17
N GLY A 32 -8.24 -14.35 11.48
CA GLY A 32 -6.87 -14.83 11.73
C GLY A 32 -6.06 -15.17 10.47
N GLU A 33 -6.72 -15.50 9.36
CA GLU A 33 -6.08 -15.96 8.11
C GLU A 33 -6.65 -15.23 6.87
N PRO A 34 -6.32 -13.94 6.68
CA PRO A 34 -6.63 -13.19 5.46
C PRO A 34 -5.99 -13.83 4.23
N ALA A 35 -6.73 -13.90 3.12
CA ALA A 35 -6.19 -14.40 1.86
C ALA A 35 -5.29 -13.34 1.20
N ASP A 36 -4.16 -13.77 0.63
CA ASP A 36 -3.36 -12.94 -0.25
C ASP A 36 -4.06 -12.76 -1.60
N VAL A 37 -4.11 -11.52 -2.08
CA VAL A 37 -4.65 -11.18 -3.40
C VAL A 37 -3.71 -10.20 -4.09
N ASP A 38 -3.62 -10.32 -5.42
CA ASP A 38 -2.80 -9.44 -6.24
C ASP A 38 -3.71 -8.36 -6.85
N MET A 39 -3.39 -7.10 -6.58
CA MET A 39 -4.02 -5.96 -7.23
C MET A 39 -3.08 -5.43 -8.31
N GLU A 40 -3.55 -5.45 -9.55
CA GLU A 40 -2.76 -5.02 -10.70
C GLU A 40 -3.12 -3.58 -11.08
N ALA A 41 -2.12 -2.78 -11.40
CA ALA A 41 -2.31 -1.43 -11.93
C ALA A 41 -1.25 -1.14 -13.00
N GLU A 42 -1.60 -0.35 -14.00
CA GLU A 42 -0.61 0.20 -14.94
C GLU A 42 -0.25 1.62 -14.51
N MET A 43 1.03 1.84 -14.20
CA MET A 43 1.50 3.11 -13.66
C MET A 43 2.87 3.47 -14.24
N THR A 44 3.09 4.75 -14.52
CA THR A 44 4.44 5.31 -14.70
C THR A 44 5.14 5.44 -13.34
N LEU A 45 6.44 5.76 -13.34
CA LEU A 45 7.14 6.10 -12.09
C LEU A 45 6.57 7.34 -11.41
N GLU A 46 6.16 8.33 -12.20
CA GLU A 46 5.54 9.55 -11.67
C GLU A 46 4.19 9.24 -11.01
N ASP A 47 3.37 8.38 -11.64
CA ASP A 47 2.11 7.93 -11.05
C ASP A 47 2.34 7.19 -9.74
N LEU A 48 3.37 6.32 -9.68
CA LEU A 48 3.73 5.60 -8.45
C LEU A 48 4.20 6.57 -7.35
N ALA A 49 5.00 7.58 -7.70
CA ALA A 49 5.43 8.63 -6.78
C ALA A 49 4.22 9.38 -6.21
N GLY A 50 3.29 9.80 -7.07
CA GLY A 50 2.05 10.46 -6.68
C GLY A 50 1.18 9.56 -5.79
N PHE A 51 1.07 8.27 -6.13
CA PHE A 51 0.30 7.30 -5.34
C PHE A 51 0.83 7.15 -3.91
N VAL A 52 2.15 7.09 -3.72
CA VAL A 52 2.76 7.05 -2.37
C VAL A 52 2.36 8.26 -1.54
N MET A 53 2.25 9.43 -2.18
CA MET A 53 1.86 10.69 -1.51
C MET A 53 0.37 10.76 -1.13
N THR A 54 -0.48 9.87 -1.66
CA THR A 54 -1.89 9.78 -1.24
C THR A 54 -2.07 9.09 0.12
N GLY A 55 -1.04 8.38 0.60
CA GLY A 55 -1.08 7.69 1.89
C GLY A 55 -1.09 8.67 3.07
N SER A 56 -1.80 8.33 4.14
CA SER A 56 -1.85 9.13 5.38
C SER A 56 -0.47 9.38 6.02
N VAL A 57 0.51 8.53 5.70
CA VAL A 57 1.91 8.69 6.10
C VAL A 57 2.54 9.97 5.55
N ALA A 58 2.08 10.48 4.40
CA ALA A 58 2.57 11.72 3.82
C ALA A 58 2.15 12.94 4.65
N THR A 59 0.88 13.00 5.04
CA THR A 59 0.35 14.05 5.91
C THR A 59 1.06 14.06 7.26
N THR A 60 1.12 12.91 7.93
CA THR A 60 1.73 12.75 9.26
C THR A 60 3.25 12.98 9.27
N ALA A 61 3.95 12.68 8.18
CA ALA A 61 5.36 13.05 8.01
C ALA A 61 5.53 14.57 7.91
N GLY A 62 4.68 15.23 7.10
CA GLY A 62 4.67 16.69 6.95
C GLY A 62 4.39 17.42 8.27
N GLU A 63 3.42 16.95 9.05
CA GLU A 63 3.12 17.47 10.40
C GLU A 63 4.33 17.38 11.36
N LYS A 64 5.22 16.41 11.13
CA LYS A 64 6.47 16.21 11.89
C LYS A 64 7.68 16.91 11.26
N GLY A 65 7.44 17.78 10.28
CA GLY A 65 8.49 18.57 9.61
C GLY A 65 9.35 17.76 8.63
N VAL A 66 8.88 16.60 8.19
CA VAL A 66 9.60 15.75 7.23
C VAL A 66 9.07 16.02 5.82
N ASP A 67 9.97 16.40 4.93
CA ASP A 67 9.70 16.50 3.50
C ASP A 67 9.71 15.11 2.85
N LEU A 68 8.57 14.42 2.94
CA LEU A 68 8.43 13.09 2.35
C LEU A 68 8.44 13.15 0.82
N GLU A 69 8.00 14.26 0.22
CA GLU A 69 7.94 14.41 -1.22
C GLU A 69 9.35 14.43 -1.82
N ALA A 70 10.26 15.21 -1.24
CA ALA A 70 11.66 15.22 -1.64
C ALA A 70 12.31 13.83 -1.48
N LEU A 71 12.00 13.12 -0.40
CA LEU A 71 12.49 11.76 -0.17
C LEU A 71 11.98 10.79 -1.25
N VAL A 72 10.68 10.81 -1.54
CA VAL A 72 10.07 9.95 -2.57
C VAL A 72 10.68 10.26 -3.94
N LYS A 73 10.82 11.53 -4.31
CA LYS A 73 11.47 11.93 -5.56
C LYS A 73 12.91 11.42 -5.67
N GLY A 74 13.69 11.50 -4.58
CA GLY A 74 15.04 10.97 -4.51
C GLY A 74 15.08 9.46 -4.77
N VAL A 75 14.23 8.70 -4.07
CA VAL A 75 14.13 7.24 -4.24
C VAL A 75 13.65 6.87 -5.65
N MET A 76 12.67 7.59 -6.19
CA MET A 76 12.15 7.30 -7.54
C MET A 76 13.20 7.51 -8.63
N LYS A 77 14.14 8.44 -8.45
CA LYS A 77 15.29 8.61 -9.34
C LYS A 77 16.23 7.41 -9.30
N GLU A 78 16.47 6.80 -8.14
CA GLU A 78 17.25 5.57 -8.03
C GLU A 78 16.52 4.39 -8.68
N VAL A 79 15.19 4.33 -8.50
CA VAL A 79 14.36 3.31 -9.14
C VAL A 79 14.36 3.48 -10.66
N GLU A 80 14.35 4.71 -11.17
CA GLU A 80 14.42 5.05 -12.60
C GLU A 80 15.63 4.42 -13.30
N GLU A 81 16.79 4.39 -12.64
CA GLU A 81 18.00 3.72 -13.16
C GLU A 81 17.79 2.22 -13.39
N GLY A 82 16.99 1.57 -12.52
CA GLY A 82 16.60 0.16 -12.66
C GLY A 82 15.31 -0.07 -13.45
N TRP A 83 14.56 0.99 -13.76
CA TRP A 83 13.29 0.92 -14.48
C TRP A 83 13.50 0.69 -15.98
N GLY A 84 14.69 0.98 -16.50
CA GLY A 84 15.08 0.80 -17.91
C GLY A 84 14.78 2.02 -18.78
N ASP A 85 15.01 1.90 -20.08
CA ASP A 85 15.19 3.04 -21.01
C ASP A 85 13.96 3.95 -21.23
N ARG A 86 12.82 3.67 -20.59
CA ARG A 86 11.54 4.38 -20.81
C ARG A 86 10.73 4.56 -19.51
N PRO A 87 11.15 5.47 -18.61
CA PRO A 87 10.49 5.72 -17.31
C PRO A 87 9.09 6.33 -17.43
N THR A 88 8.80 6.98 -18.55
CA THR A 88 7.50 7.55 -18.90
C THR A 88 6.49 6.54 -19.44
N VAL A 89 6.91 5.29 -19.70
CA VAL A 89 6.01 4.24 -20.17
C VAL A 89 5.39 3.53 -18.96
N PRO A 90 4.05 3.46 -18.88
CA PRO A 90 3.37 2.72 -17.82
C PRO A 90 3.82 1.26 -17.79
N ARG A 91 3.96 0.72 -16.58
CA ARG A 91 4.24 -0.69 -16.35
C ARG A 91 3.18 -1.30 -15.48
N LYS A 92 2.93 -2.58 -15.69
CA LYS A 92 2.11 -3.40 -14.82
C LYS A 92 2.80 -3.57 -13.48
N LEU A 93 2.24 -2.97 -12.44
CA LEU A 93 2.62 -3.14 -11.05
C LEU A 93 1.66 -4.12 -10.38
N VAL A 94 2.19 -4.89 -9.45
CA VAL A 94 1.39 -5.81 -8.63
C VAL A 94 1.53 -5.39 -7.17
N PHE A 95 0.45 -4.87 -6.62
CA PHE A 95 0.32 -4.56 -5.20
C PHE A 95 -0.19 -5.81 -4.48
N LYS A 96 0.60 -6.31 -3.54
CA LYS A 96 0.19 -7.41 -2.65
C LYS A 96 -0.83 -6.88 -1.65
N ALA A 97 -2.08 -7.29 -1.83
CA ALA A 97 -3.19 -6.95 -0.98
C ALA A 97 -3.68 -8.19 -0.21
N PHE A 98 -4.68 -7.98 0.63
CA PHE A 98 -5.26 -9.01 1.48
C PHE A 98 -6.76 -8.82 1.59
N MET A 99 -7.49 -9.93 1.77
CA MET A 99 -8.95 -9.91 1.84
C MET A 99 -9.48 -10.85 2.91
N LEU A 100 -10.54 -10.39 3.57
CA LEU A 100 -11.45 -11.17 4.39
C LEU A 100 -12.84 -11.05 3.77
N ALA A 101 -13.47 -12.18 3.51
CA ALA A 101 -14.83 -12.21 2.97
C ALA A 101 -15.67 -13.22 3.74
N GLY A 102 -16.87 -12.81 4.11
CA GLY A 102 -17.81 -13.69 4.77
C GLY A 102 -19.26 -13.29 4.52
N ARG A 103 -20.17 -14.24 4.71
CA ARG A 103 -21.61 -14.02 4.64
C ARG A 103 -22.17 -13.77 6.05
N PRO A 104 -23.25 -12.97 6.18
CA PRO A 104 -24.03 -12.93 7.40
C PRO A 104 -24.47 -14.34 7.80
N ARG A 105 -24.54 -14.56 9.12
CA ARG A 105 -25.17 -15.76 9.68
C ARG A 105 -26.68 -15.68 9.55
#